data_AF-A0A4Y5MZC4-F1
#
_entry.id   AF-A0A4Y5MZC4-F1
#
_cell.length_a   1.000
_cell.length_b   1.000
_cell.length_c   1.000
_cell.angle_alpha   90.00
_cell.angle_beta   90.00
_cell.angle_gamma   90.00
#
_symmetry.space_group_name_H-M   'P 1'
#
loop_
_entity.id
_entity.type
_entity.pdbx_description
1 polymer ?
#
loop_
_entity_poly.entity_id
_entity_poly.type
_entity_poly.pdbx_seq_one_letter_code
_entity_poly.pdbx_strand_id
1 'polypeptide(L)'
;MQVQARFIIEVNIKDIDLLYKIKAFFGDIGYLTSTKNRARFSVFAFKDIANVVLTHFDSYPLQSAKQIDFFLWKKCVNLMLNKEHLTQKGLEQIISYKGAINYGESDALKRAFPKVSPVIRPLLQITDIPLNPFWVLGFVEAEGSFYVSTNSKNDKMRP
;
A
#
# COMPACT_ATOMS: atom_id res chain seq x y z
N MET A 1 21.03 -11.54 3.55
CA MET A 1 19.66 -11.45 2.99
C MET A 1 19.50 -10.08 2.34
N GLN A 2 18.97 -9.99 1.11
CA GLN A 2 18.76 -8.69 0.46
C GLN A 2 17.41 -8.11 0.88
N VAL A 3 17.39 -6.84 1.28
CA VAL A 3 16.16 -6.10 1.61
C VAL A 3 15.81 -5.17 0.45
N GLN A 4 14.55 -5.16 0.02
CA GLN A 4 14.05 -4.27 -1.02
C GLN A 4 12.72 -3.66 -0.60
N ALA A 5 12.59 -2.34 -0.75
CA ALA A 5 11.33 -1.62 -0.60
C ALA A 5 10.70 -1.42 -1.97
N ARG A 6 9.37 -1.56 -2.07
CA ARG A 6 8.61 -1.35 -3.31
C ARG A 6 7.32 -0.62 -3.01
N PHE A 7 6.95 0.30 -3.90
CA PHE A 7 5.64 0.91 -3.97
C PHE A 7 4.97 0.47 -5.28
N ILE A 8 3.72 0.02 -5.20
CA ILE A 8 3.02 -0.59 -6.33
C ILE A 8 1.58 -0.10 -6.35
N ILE A 9 1.11 0.27 -7.54
CA ILE A 9 -0.31 0.45 -7.86
C ILE A 9 -0.65 -0.52 -8.98
N GLU A 10 -1.73 -1.28 -8.83
CA GLU A 10 -2.18 -2.23 -9.84
C GLU A 10 -3.67 -2.09 -10.07
N VAL A 11 -4.06 -1.98 -11.34
CA VAL A 11 -5.44 -1.74 -11.78
C VAL A 11 -5.79 -2.66 -12.95
N ASN A 12 -7.04 -2.64 -13.40
CA ASN A 12 -7.42 -3.30 -14.64
C ASN A 12 -6.65 -2.68 -15.83
N ILE A 13 -6.34 -3.47 -16.85
CA ILE A 13 -5.63 -2.97 -18.04
C ILE A 13 -6.36 -1.81 -18.74
N LYS A 14 -7.69 -1.74 -18.62
CA LYS A 14 -8.52 -0.65 -19.17
C LYS A 14 -8.14 0.73 -18.62
N ASP A 15 -7.52 0.77 -17.43
CA ASP A 15 -7.15 2.01 -16.74
C ASP A 15 -5.64 2.29 -16.82
N ILE A 16 -4.92 1.67 -17.77
CA ILE A 16 -3.47 1.88 -17.91
C ILE A 16 -3.07 3.33 -18.16
N ASP A 17 -3.91 4.10 -18.87
CA ASP A 17 -3.67 5.53 -19.13
C ASP A 17 -3.66 6.34 -17.82
N LEU A 18 -4.44 5.93 -16.82
CA LEU A 18 -4.38 6.52 -15.49
C LEU A 18 -3.01 6.24 -14.84
N LEU A 19 -2.44 5.04 -15.01
CA LEU A 19 -1.11 4.74 -14.50
C LEU A 19 -0.01 5.56 -15.19
N TYR A 20 -0.13 5.87 -16.48
CA TYR A 20 0.78 6.81 -17.15
C TYR A 20 0.69 8.22 -16.53
N LYS A 21 -0.52 8.72 -16.24
CA LYS A 21 -0.71 10.01 -15.54
C LYS A 21 -0.14 9.98 -14.12
N ILE A 22 -0.32 8.88 -13.39
CA ILE A 22 0.25 8.71 -12.04
C ILE A 22 1.78 8.68 -12.10
N LYS A 23 2.36 7.99 -13.08
CA LYS A 23 3.81 7.98 -13.28
C LYS A 23 4.33 9.40 -13.54
N ALA A 24 3.68 10.16 -14.41
CA ALA A 24 4.03 11.56 -14.67
C ALA A 24 3.89 12.44 -13.41
N PHE A 25 2.82 12.24 -12.62
CA PHE A 25 2.62 12.92 -11.34
C PHE A 25 3.78 12.71 -10.36
N PHE A 26 4.31 11.49 -10.29
CA PHE A 26 5.49 11.18 -9.47
C PHE A 26 6.83 11.59 -10.11
N GLY A 27 6.82 12.43 -11.16
CA GLY A 27 8.04 12.93 -11.80
C GLY A 27 8.72 11.89 -12.69
N ASP A 28 7.93 11.04 -13.36
CA ASP A 28 8.40 9.99 -14.27
C ASP A 28 9.36 8.96 -13.65
N ILE A 29 9.27 8.73 -12.34
CA ILE A 29 9.95 7.62 -11.66
C ILE A 29 9.26 6.28 -11.91
N GLY A 30 9.93 5.17 -11.59
CA GLY A 30 9.35 3.82 -11.66
C GLY A 30 9.02 3.31 -13.06
N TYR A 31 8.31 2.19 -13.14
CA TYR A 31 8.07 1.44 -14.37
C TYR A 31 6.63 0.97 -14.48
N LEU A 32 6.14 0.89 -15.71
CA LEU A 32 4.84 0.31 -16.04
C LEU A 32 5.03 -1.06 -16.66
N THR A 33 4.22 -2.02 -16.22
CA THR A 33 4.14 -3.36 -16.79
C THR A 33 2.67 -3.73 -16.95
N SER A 34 2.37 -4.59 -17.91
CA SER A 34 1.01 -5.03 -18.15
C SER A 34 0.94 -6.53 -18.48
N THR A 35 -0.23 -7.08 -18.22
CA THR A 35 -0.65 -8.42 -18.62
C THR A 35 -2.00 -8.29 -19.34
N LYS A 36 -2.57 -9.42 -19.78
CA LYS A 36 -3.86 -9.43 -20.50
C LYS A 36 -4.98 -8.65 -19.79
N ASN A 37 -5.03 -8.68 -18.45
CA ASN A 37 -6.14 -8.11 -17.67
C ASN A 37 -5.72 -7.05 -16.64
N ARG A 38 -4.43 -6.85 -16.40
CA ARG A 38 -3.93 -5.97 -15.33
C ARG A 38 -2.79 -5.11 -15.83
N ALA A 39 -2.72 -3.88 -15.32
CA ALA A 39 -1.60 -2.98 -15.49
C ALA A 39 -1.04 -2.61 -14.11
N ARG A 40 0.28 -2.49 -14.01
CA ARG A 40 0.99 -2.23 -12.75
C ARG A 40 2.02 -1.12 -12.92
N PHE A 41 1.91 -0.12 -12.07
CA PHE A 41 2.96 0.88 -11.81
C PHE A 41 3.79 0.42 -10.61
N SER A 42 5.11 0.36 -10.76
CA SER A 42 6.04 -0.07 -9.70
C SER A 42 7.21 0.88 -9.54
N VAL A 43 7.48 1.31 -8.32
CA VAL A 43 8.70 2.02 -7.92
C VAL A 43 9.52 1.07 -7.04
N PHE A 44 10.77 0.81 -7.44
CA PHE A 44 11.69 -0.05 -6.70
C PHE A 44 13.12 0.52 -6.58
N ALA A 45 13.46 1.54 -7.36
CA ALA A 45 14.71 2.26 -7.19
C ALA A 45 14.70 2.93 -5.81
N PHE A 46 15.68 2.60 -4.97
CA PHE A 46 15.69 3.04 -3.58
C PHE A 46 15.73 4.56 -3.45
N LYS A 47 16.45 5.25 -4.35
CA LYS A 47 16.49 6.71 -4.42
C LYS A 47 15.10 7.32 -4.59
N ASP A 48 14.29 6.76 -5.49
CA ASP A 48 12.95 7.28 -5.80
C ASP A 48 11.97 6.97 -4.66
N ILE A 49 12.08 5.78 -4.07
CA ILE A 49 11.34 5.43 -2.85
C ILE A 49 11.63 6.43 -1.73
N ALA A 50 12.90 6.68 -1.45
CA ALA A 50 13.32 7.52 -0.34
C ALA A 50 12.98 9.00 -0.54
N ASN A 51 13.15 9.52 -1.77
CA ASN A 51 13.07 10.96 -2.01
C ASN A 51 11.71 11.42 -2.55
N VAL A 52 10.97 10.56 -3.22
CA VAL A 52 9.70 10.92 -3.86
C VAL A 52 8.52 10.27 -3.14
N VAL A 53 8.53 8.94 -3.01
CA VAL A 53 7.40 8.20 -2.45
C VAL A 53 7.22 8.52 -0.95
N LEU A 54 8.29 8.48 -0.16
CA LEU A 54 8.21 8.84 1.27
C LEU A 54 7.76 10.29 1.44
N THR A 55 8.38 11.23 0.74
CA THR A 55 8.07 12.66 0.82
C THR A 55 6.60 12.94 0.51
N HIS A 56 6.04 12.28 -0.51
CA HIS A 56 4.64 12.44 -0.88
C HIS A 56 3.71 12.00 0.26
N PHE A 57 3.87 10.78 0.77
CA PHE A 57 2.96 10.25 1.80
C PHE A 57 3.21 10.83 3.20
N ASP A 58 4.36 11.48 3.44
CA ASP A 58 4.57 12.33 4.61
C ASP A 58 3.83 13.67 4.52
N SER A 59 3.80 14.27 3.32
CA SER A 59 3.10 15.54 3.06
C SER A 59 1.59 15.37 2.94
N TYR A 60 1.16 14.20 2.45
CA TYR A 60 -0.23 13.84 2.23
C TYR A 60 -0.54 12.50 2.94
N PRO A 61 -0.76 12.51 4.27
CA PRO A 61 -0.94 11.30 5.04
C PRO A 61 -2.13 10.46 4.56
N LEU A 62 -1.92 9.15 4.50
CA LEU A 62 -3.00 8.18 4.29
C LEU A 62 -3.97 8.22 5.48
N GLN A 63 -5.26 7.99 5.21
CA GLN A 63 -6.33 8.11 6.22
C GLN A 63 -7.05 6.78 6.51
N SER A 64 -6.63 5.67 5.88
CA SER A 64 -7.17 4.33 6.11
C SER A 64 -6.20 3.45 6.89
N ALA A 65 -6.56 2.18 7.14
CA ALA A 65 -5.64 1.21 7.76
C ALA A 65 -4.29 1.07 7.03
N LYS A 66 -4.23 1.45 5.74
CA LYS A 66 -3.01 1.52 4.94
C LYS A 66 -1.99 2.54 5.47
N GLN A 67 -2.42 3.51 6.28
CA GLN A 67 -1.53 4.42 7.01
C GLN A 67 -0.61 3.66 7.97
N ILE A 68 -1.12 2.62 8.63
CA ILE A 68 -0.34 1.80 9.55
C ILE A 68 0.70 0.98 8.77
N ASP A 69 0.31 0.41 7.62
CA ASP A 69 1.26 -0.28 6.73
C ASP A 69 2.36 0.68 6.23
N PHE A 70 1.98 1.89 5.80
CA PHE A 70 2.94 2.90 5.38
C PHE A 70 3.86 3.32 6.53
N PHE A 71 3.35 3.52 7.73
CA PHE A 71 4.14 3.87 8.90
C PHE A 71 5.21 2.81 9.21
N LEU A 72 4.83 1.54 9.25
CA LEU A 72 5.75 0.42 9.48
C LEU A 72 6.73 0.26 8.32
N TRP A 73 6.25 0.39 7.07
CA TRP A 73 7.09 0.32 5.89
C TRP A 73 8.12 1.46 5.84
N LYS A 74 7.74 2.68 6.24
CA LYS A 74 8.64 3.83 6.39
C LYS A 74 9.73 3.57 7.41
N LYS A 75 9.45 2.87 8.53
CA LYS A 75 10.49 2.45 9.48
C LYS A 75 11.54 1.55 8.82
N CYS A 76 11.11 0.60 7.98
CA CYS A 76 12.03 -0.22 7.19
C CYS A 76 12.86 0.62 6.21
N VAL A 77 12.24 1.55 5.48
CA VAL A 77 12.95 2.42 4.52
C VAL A 77 13.98 3.30 5.25
N ASN A 78 13.68 3.79 6.45
CA ASN A 78 14.63 4.57 7.26
C ASN A 78 15.84 3.73 7.72
N LEU A 79 15.63 2.48 8.14
CA LEU A 79 16.73 1.54 8.42
C LEU A 79 17.57 1.26 7.16
N MET A 80 16.95 1.28 5.99
CA MET A 80 17.68 1.18 4.72
C MET A 80 18.50 2.43 4.43
N LEU A 81 17.94 3.63 4.65
CA LEU A 81 18.59 4.92 4.46
C LEU A 81 19.87 5.04 5.32
N ASN A 82 19.78 4.63 6.58
CA ASN A 82 20.89 4.65 7.52
C ASN A 82 21.88 3.49 7.33
N LYS A 83 21.67 2.63 6.32
CA LYS A 83 22.43 1.39 6.08
C LYS A 83 22.40 0.38 7.24
N GLU A 84 21.51 0.55 8.22
CA GLU A 84 21.36 -0.33 9.38
C GLU A 84 20.90 -1.74 8.98
N HIS A 85 20.16 -1.85 7.88
CA HIS A 85 19.76 -3.13 7.28
C HIS A 85 20.93 -4.07 6.90
N LEU A 86 22.16 -3.57 6.88
CA LEU A 86 23.38 -4.37 6.66
C LEU A 86 23.87 -5.07 7.94
N THR A 87 23.32 -4.70 9.09
CA THR A 87 23.63 -5.31 10.39
C THR A 87 22.59 -6.36 10.76
N GLN A 88 22.98 -7.35 11.57
CA GLN A 88 22.04 -8.36 12.09
C GLN A 88 20.85 -7.69 12.82
N LYS A 89 21.14 -6.74 13.70
CA LYS A 89 20.12 -6.01 14.47
C LYS A 89 19.13 -5.26 13.56
N GLY A 90 19.63 -4.49 12.59
CA GLY A 90 18.76 -3.74 11.68
C GLY A 90 17.95 -4.66 10.77
N LEU A 91 18.50 -5.81 10.38
CA LEU A 91 17.77 -6.83 9.63
C LEU A 91 16.64 -7.45 10.46
N GLU A 92 16.90 -7.82 11.72
CA GLU A 92 15.89 -8.33 12.65
C GLU A 92 14.77 -7.30 12.90
N GLN A 93 15.11 -6.00 13.00
CA GLN A 93 14.11 -4.94 13.09
C GLN A 93 13.23 -4.84 11.84
N ILE A 94 13.82 -4.91 10.64
CA ILE A 94 13.06 -4.91 9.38
C ILE A 94 12.11 -6.12 9.31
N ILE A 95 12.57 -7.29 9.74
CA ILE A 95 11.76 -8.51 9.77
C ILE A 95 10.58 -8.33 10.73
N SER A 96 10.84 -7.86 11.95
CA SER A 96 9.82 -7.57 12.96
C SER A 96 8.76 -6.57 12.45
N TYR A 97 9.16 -5.49 11.77
CA TYR A 97 8.22 -4.56 11.13
C TYR A 97 7.46 -5.20 9.98
N LYS A 98 8.15 -5.93 9.10
CA LYS A 98 7.55 -6.64 7.96
C LYS A 98 6.48 -7.62 8.41
N GLY A 99 6.69 -8.32 9.52
CA GLY A 99 5.72 -9.26 10.06
C GLY A 99 4.41 -8.64 10.50
N ALA A 100 4.38 -7.32 10.73
CA ALA A 100 3.19 -6.56 11.06
C ALA A 100 2.56 -5.82 9.87
N ILE A 101 3.14 -5.93 8.66
CA ILE A 101 2.66 -5.30 7.41
C ILE A 101 1.89 -6.32 6.58
N ASN A 102 0.71 -5.95 6.05
CA ASN A 102 -0.13 -6.78 5.19
C ASN A 102 -0.34 -8.22 5.76
N TYR A 103 0.02 -9.25 4.99
CA TYR A 103 -0.15 -10.68 5.33
C TYR A 103 0.98 -11.26 6.21
N GLY A 104 1.89 -10.43 6.72
CA GLY A 104 2.98 -10.84 7.62
C GLY A 104 4.16 -11.56 6.95
N GLU A 105 4.79 -12.48 7.69
CA GLU A 105 6.03 -13.16 7.31
C GLU A 105 5.78 -14.50 6.59
N SER A 106 6.67 -14.84 5.65
CA SER A 106 6.68 -16.18 5.04
C SER A 106 7.26 -17.22 6.00
N ASP A 107 6.88 -18.50 5.84
CA ASP A 107 7.41 -19.59 6.67
C ASP A 107 8.92 -19.77 6.52
N ALA A 108 9.47 -19.42 5.35
CA ALA A 108 10.92 -19.38 5.15
C ALA A 108 11.59 -18.33 6.06
N LEU A 109 10.97 -17.15 6.21
CA LEU A 109 11.50 -16.07 7.05
C LEU A 109 11.42 -16.44 8.53
N LYS A 110 10.30 -17.00 8.98
CA LYS A 110 10.12 -17.49 10.36
C LYS A 110 11.16 -18.55 10.73
N ARG A 111 11.47 -19.48 9.82
CA ARG A 111 12.52 -20.49 10.04
C ARG A 111 13.92 -19.91 10.11
N ALA A 112 14.21 -18.89 9.30
CA ALA A 112 15.52 -18.24 9.29
C ALA A 112 15.74 -17.34 10.53
N PHE A 113 14.67 -16.77 11.09
CA PHE A 113 14.71 -15.84 12.22
C PHE A 113 13.72 -16.24 13.33
N PRO A 114 13.87 -17.43 13.95
CA PRO A 114 12.86 -17.99 14.85
C PRO A 114 12.70 -17.22 16.18
N LYS A 115 13.63 -16.33 16.50
CA LYS A 115 13.61 -15.50 17.71
C LYS A 115 13.03 -14.11 17.48
N VAL A 116 12.77 -13.74 16.23
CA VAL A 116 12.21 -12.43 15.89
C VAL A 116 10.69 -12.54 15.91
N SER A 117 10.04 -11.77 16.76
CA SER A 117 8.59 -11.62 16.77
C SER A 117 8.17 -10.35 16.01
N PRO A 118 7.03 -10.36 15.31
CA PRO A 118 6.47 -9.15 14.74
C PRO A 118 6.18 -8.10 15.80
N VAL A 119 6.36 -6.82 15.46
CA VAL A 119 5.91 -5.73 16.34
C VAL A 119 4.39 -5.78 16.50
N ILE A 120 3.89 -5.30 17.64
CA ILE A 120 2.45 -5.09 17.82
C ILE A 120 2.00 -4.04 16.81
N ARG A 121 1.04 -4.39 15.94
CA ARG A 121 0.50 -3.48 14.94
C ARG A 121 -0.25 -2.34 15.65
N PRO A 122 0.12 -1.07 15.43
CA PRO A 122 -0.60 0.06 16.02
C PRO A 122 -2.06 0.11 15.58
N LEU A 123 -2.93 0.57 16.47
CA LEU A 123 -4.33 0.85 16.13
C LEU A 123 -4.41 2.16 15.36
N LEU A 124 -5.28 2.19 14.34
CA LEU A 124 -5.61 3.44 13.66
C LEU A 124 -6.37 4.34 14.62
N GLN A 125 -5.83 5.54 14.88
CA GLN A 125 -6.54 6.55 15.65
C GLN A 125 -7.56 7.24 14.74
N ILE A 126 -8.84 7.04 15.03
CA ILE A 126 -9.91 7.77 14.35
C ILE A 126 -9.94 9.17 14.94
N THR A 127 -9.80 10.18 14.09
CA THR A 127 -9.85 11.60 14.46
C THR A 127 -11.16 12.22 14.02
N ASP A 128 -11.62 13.26 14.71
CA ASP A 128 -12.83 14.03 14.33
C ASP A 128 -12.60 15.01 13.17
N ILE A 129 -11.46 14.91 12.48
CA ILE A 129 -11.11 15.76 11.34
C ILE A 129 -11.96 15.33 10.13
N PRO A 130 -12.70 16.26 9.49
CA PRO A 130 -13.46 15.95 8.28
C PRO A 130 -12.56 15.44 7.14
N LEU A 131 -13.05 14.44 6.41
CA LEU A 131 -12.35 13.92 5.24
C LEU A 131 -12.23 14.99 4.15
N ASN A 132 -11.05 15.07 3.54
CA ASN A 132 -10.86 15.90 2.35
C ASN A 132 -11.72 15.36 1.19
N PRO A 133 -12.52 16.20 0.51
CA PRO A 133 -13.39 15.74 -0.58
C PRO A 133 -12.61 15.09 -1.74
N PHE A 134 -11.40 15.54 -2.06
CA PHE A 134 -10.55 14.90 -3.07
C PHE A 134 -10.05 13.52 -2.64
N TRP A 135 -9.84 13.32 -1.34
CA TRP A 135 -9.53 11.99 -0.81
C TRP A 135 -10.74 11.06 -0.98
N VAL A 136 -11.95 11.54 -0.69
CA VAL A 136 -13.19 10.76 -0.90
C VAL A 136 -13.36 10.39 -2.37
N LEU A 137 -13.14 11.34 -3.30
CA LEU A 137 -13.19 11.06 -4.74
C LEU A 137 -12.20 9.97 -5.15
N GLY A 138 -10.92 10.11 -4.76
CA GLY A 138 -9.90 9.11 -5.08
C GLY A 138 -10.18 7.74 -4.47
N PHE A 139 -10.78 7.69 -3.27
CA PHE A 139 -11.17 6.43 -2.65
C PHE A 139 -12.35 5.78 -3.36
N VAL A 140 -13.35 6.55 -3.79
CA VAL A 140 -14.52 6.07 -4.55
C VAL A 140 -14.12 5.59 -5.96
N GLU A 141 -13.19 6.26 -6.64
CA GLU A 141 -12.62 5.79 -7.92
C GLU A 141 -11.99 4.40 -7.80
N ALA A 142 -11.42 4.07 -6.64
CA ALA A 142 -10.72 2.80 -6.42
C ALA A 142 -11.61 1.69 -5.86
N GLU A 143 -12.47 2.02 -4.89
CA GLU A 143 -13.20 1.03 -4.07
C GLU A 143 -14.73 1.25 -4.08
N GLY A 144 -15.21 2.31 -4.74
CA GLY A 144 -16.62 2.65 -4.82
C GLY A 144 -17.42 1.79 -5.80
N SER A 145 -18.73 1.76 -5.60
CA SER A 145 -19.66 1.10 -6.52
C SER A 145 -20.99 1.84 -6.53
N PHE A 146 -21.63 1.90 -7.71
CA PHE A 146 -22.94 2.50 -7.92
C PHE A 146 -23.89 1.42 -8.44
N TYR A 147 -25.01 1.21 -7.74
CA TYR A 147 -25.96 0.15 -8.02
C TYR A 147 -27.40 0.66 -8.05
N VAL A 148 -28.20 0.10 -8.96
CA VAL A 148 -29.65 0.32 -9.07
C VAL A 148 -30.34 -1.04 -8.95
N SER A 149 -31.37 -1.14 -8.11
CA SER A 149 -32.17 -2.36 -7.91
C SER A 149 -33.60 -2.13 -8.36
N THR A 150 -34.18 -3.07 -9.11
CA THR A 150 -35.59 -3.08 -9.50
C THR A 150 -36.28 -4.30 -8.89
N ASN A 151 -37.35 -4.09 -8.13
CA ASN A 151 -38.16 -5.17 -7.56
C ASN A 151 -39.48 -5.28 -8.33
N SER A 152 -39.76 -6.44 -8.94
CA SER A 152 -41.11 -6.78 -9.37
C SER A 152 -41.92 -7.16 -8.12
N LYS A 153 -42.98 -6.41 -7.81
CA LYS A 153 -43.98 -6.91 -6.86
C LYS A 153 -44.54 -8.20 -7.46
N ASN A 154 -44.34 -9.34 -6.80
CA ASN A 154 -45.15 -10.51 -7.05
C ASN A 154 -46.60 -10.11 -6.75
N ASP A 155 -47.38 -9.95 -7.80
CA ASP A 155 -48.83 -9.87 -7.74
C ASP A 155 -49.32 -11.27 -7.35
N LYS A 156 -49.22 -11.59 -6.05
CA LYS A 156 -49.98 -12.70 -5.48
C LYS A 156 -51.43 -12.25 -5.47
N MET A 157 -52.11 -12.41 -6.61
CA MET A 157 -53.55 -12.66 -6.60
C MET A 157 -53.77 -13.92 -5.74
N ARG A 158 -54.12 -13.70 -4.48
CA ARG A 158 -54.79 -14.72 -3.67
C ARG A 158 -56.28 -14.58 -3.97
N PRO A 159 -56.99 -15.63 -4.43
CA PRO A 159 -58.40 -15.75 -4.11
C PRO A 159 -58.58 -15.89 -2.59
#